data_AF-A0A350NP54-F1
#
_entry.id   AF-A0A350NP54-F1
#
_cell.length_a   1.000
_cell.length_b   1.000
_cell.length_c   1.000
_cell.angle_alpha   90.00
_cell.angle_beta   90.00
_cell.angle_gamma   90.00
#
_symmetry.space_group_name_H-M   'P 1'
#
loop_
_entity.id
_entity.type
_entity.pdbx_description
1 polymer ?
#
loop_
_entity_poly.entity_id
_entity_poly.type
_entity_poly.pdbx_seq_one_letter_code
_entity_poly.pdbx_strand_id
1 'polypeptide(L)'
;MRFQLRWHQLRSGDTFFNLAQQFNTTVECLQRLNSWAVPTNLPVGCWIVVGVMSPTTSDCRNFQLTWHQIRPGDTFFGLAQMFGTTAECLAFWNSWANPNSLPVG
;
A
#
# COMPACT_ATOMS: atom_id res chain seq x y z
N MET A 1 15.66 1.46 12.72
CA MET A 1 15.04 0.23 12.16
C MET A 1 14.35 0.61 10.86
N ARG A 2 14.57 -0.12 9.77
CA ARG A 2 13.93 0.17 8.48
C ARG A 2 12.80 -0.82 8.27
N PHE A 3 11.59 -0.29 8.12
CA PHE A 3 10.41 -1.04 7.75
C PHE A 3 10.23 -0.96 6.23
N GLN A 4 9.61 -1.97 5.63
CA GLN A 4 9.27 -1.97 4.20
C GLN A 4 7.88 -2.53 3.96
N LEU A 5 7.16 -1.97 2.97
CA LEU A 5 5.88 -2.50 2.52
C LEU A 5 6.11 -3.56 1.45
N ARG A 6 5.38 -4.67 1.56
CA ARG A 6 5.29 -5.66 0.49
C ARG A 6 4.03 -5.36 -0.32
N TRP A 7 4.24 -5.05 -1.59
CA TRP A 7 3.18 -4.74 -2.54
C TRP A 7 2.78 -5.96 -3.36
N HIS A 8 1.50 -6.08 -3.68
CA HIS A 8 0.95 -7.06 -4.62
C HIS A 8 0.00 -6.35 -5.57
N GLN A 9 0.17 -6.58 -6.87
CA GLN A 9 -0.78 -6.13 -7.88
C GLN A 9 -1.89 -7.17 -8.01
N LEU A 10 -3.12 -6.74 -7.78
CA LEU A 10 -4.31 -7.58 -7.81
C LEU A 10 -4.51 -8.23 -9.19
N ARG A 11 -4.83 -9.52 -9.16
CA ARG A 11 -5.07 -10.39 -10.32
C ARG A 11 -6.49 -10.95 -10.25
N SER A 12 -6.96 -11.47 -11.38
CA SER A 12 -8.25 -12.16 -11.42
C SER A 12 -8.26 -13.34 -10.45
N GLY A 13 -9.26 -13.38 -9.56
CA GLY A 13 -9.41 -14.42 -8.54
C GLY A 13 -8.71 -14.13 -7.20
N ASP A 14 -8.03 -12.99 -7.07
CA ASP A 14 -7.48 -12.57 -5.78
C ASP A 14 -8.60 -12.19 -4.81
N THR A 15 -8.44 -12.63 -3.57
CA THR A 15 -9.31 -12.30 -2.43
C THR A 15 -8.42 -12.02 -1.23
N PHE A 16 -8.88 -11.27 -0.23
CA PHE A 16 -8.08 -11.17 0.99
C PHE A 16 -7.85 -12.52 1.67
N PHE A 17 -8.73 -13.51 1.48
CA PHE A 17 -8.56 -14.83 2.04
C PHE A 17 -7.36 -15.58 1.45
N ASN A 18 -7.31 -15.75 0.12
CA ASN A 18 -6.20 -16.48 -0.51
C ASN A 18 -4.87 -15.71 -0.41
N LEU A 19 -4.91 -14.38 -0.48
CA LEU A 19 -3.72 -13.54 -0.30
C LEU A 19 -3.19 -13.63 1.14
N ALA A 20 -4.05 -13.66 2.16
CA ALA A 20 -3.63 -13.84 3.54
C ALA A 20 -2.85 -15.16 3.73
N GLN A 21 -3.37 -16.25 3.16
CA GLN A 21 -2.68 -17.55 3.17
C GLN A 21 -1.35 -17.49 2.41
N GLN A 22 -1.35 -16.92 1.20
CA GLN A 22 -0.16 -16.83 0.35
C GLN A 22 0.97 -16.02 0.99
N PHE A 23 0.63 -14.92 1.65
CA PHE A 23 1.60 -13.99 2.22
C PHE A 23 1.86 -14.20 3.72
N ASN A 24 1.31 -15.29 4.29
CA ASN A 24 1.42 -15.61 5.71
C ASN A 24 1.02 -14.43 6.61
N THR A 25 -0.15 -13.87 6.34
CA THR A 25 -0.77 -12.78 7.11
C THR A 25 -2.25 -13.12 7.39
N THR A 26 -3.01 -12.18 7.95
CA THR A 26 -4.45 -12.38 8.20
C THR A 26 -5.30 -11.47 7.32
N VAL A 27 -6.55 -11.87 7.08
CA VAL A 27 -7.53 -11.02 6.38
C VAL A 27 -7.69 -9.68 7.10
N GLU A 28 -7.73 -9.69 8.44
CA GLU A 28 -7.79 -8.48 9.26
C GLU A 28 -6.57 -7.57 9.04
N CYS A 29 -5.36 -8.13 8.98
CA CYS A 29 -4.17 -7.36 8.64
C CYS A 29 -4.28 -6.70 7.27
N LEU A 30 -4.73 -7.45 6.25
CA LEU A 30 -4.90 -6.93 4.89
C LEU A 30 -5.95 -5.82 4.85
N GLN A 31 -7.09 -5.99 5.51
CA GLN A 31 -8.15 -4.98 5.57
C GLN A 31 -7.67 -3.69 6.25
N ARG A 32 -6.94 -3.79 7.36
CA ARG A 32 -6.44 -2.60 8.06
C ARG A 32 -5.36 -1.87 7.26
N LEU A 33 -4.45 -2.59 6.61
CA LEU A 33 -3.41 -1.98 5.76
C LEU A 33 -4.02 -1.33 4.51
N ASN A 34 -5.11 -1.87 3.99
CA ASN A 34 -5.78 -1.40 2.77
C ASN A 34 -7.18 -0.86 3.08
N SER A 35 -7.27 0.13 3.98
CA SER A 35 -8.55 0.68 4.44
C SER A 35 -9.41 1.33 3.36
N TRP A 36 -8.84 1.64 2.20
CA TRP A 36 -9.57 2.10 1.00
C TRP A 36 -10.27 0.96 0.24
N ALA A 37 -9.81 -0.28 0.40
CA ALA A 37 -10.24 -1.41 -0.42
C ALA A 37 -11.54 -2.01 0.13
N VAL A 38 -12.47 -2.33 -0.77
CA VAL A 38 -13.69 -3.07 -0.44
C VAL A 38 -13.37 -4.57 -0.53
N PRO A 39 -13.42 -5.35 0.57
CA PRO A 39 -12.96 -6.75 0.58
C PRO A 39 -13.65 -7.67 -0.43
N THR A 40 -14.91 -7.37 -0.75
CA THR A 40 -15.74 -8.12 -1.70
C THR A 40 -15.61 -7.64 -3.14
N ASN A 41 -14.87 -6.55 -3.38
CA ASN A 41 -14.68 -5.96 -4.69
C ASN A 41 -13.25 -5.42 -4.82
N LEU A 42 -12.30 -6.33 -5.01
CA LEU A 42 -10.89 -5.99 -5.24
C LEU A 42 -10.67 -5.76 -6.74
N PRO A 43 -10.37 -4.52 -7.18
CA PRO A 43 -10.21 -4.22 -8.61
C PRO A 43 -8.89 -4.80 -9.15
N VAL A 44 -8.98 -5.57 -10.23
CA VAL A 44 -7.81 -6.14 -10.90
C VAL A 44 -6.89 -5.01 -11.43
N GLY A 45 -5.58 -5.18 -11.26
CA GLY A 45 -4.57 -4.22 -11.69
C GLY A 45 -4.20 -3.18 -10.63
N CYS A 46 -5.00 -3.01 -9.57
CA CYS A 46 -4.67 -2.14 -8.45
C CYS A 46 -3.58 -2.74 -7.55
N TRP A 47 -2.80 -1.88 -6.90
CA TRP A 47 -1.76 -2.27 -5.96
C TRP A 47 -2.27 -2.21 -4.52
N ILE A 48 -2.04 -3.28 -3.76
CA ILE A 48 -2.35 -3.37 -2.33
C ILE A 48 -1.11 -3.72 -1.52
N VAL A 49 -1.12 -3.38 -0.23
CA VAL A 49 -0.11 -3.79 0.74
C VAL A 49 -0.50 -5.14 1.32
N VAL A 50 0.35 -6.15 1.14
CA VAL A 50 0.14 -7.52 1.67
C VAL A 50 0.97 -7.84 2.89
N GLY A 51 1.82 -6.91 3.33
CA GLY A 51 2.58 -7.05 4.56
C GLY A 51 3.49 -5.88 4.85
N VAL A 52 3.91 -5.80 6.11
CA VAL A 52 4.93 -4.86 6.57
C VAL A 52 6.07 -5.67 7.16
N MET A 53 7.25 -5.55 6.56
CA MET A 53 8.46 -6.24 6.99
C MET A 53 9.22 -5.36 7.98
N SER A 54 9.49 -5.92 9.15
CA SER A 54 10.35 -5.36 10.20
C SER A 54 11.52 -6.32 10.45
N PRO A 55 12.68 -5.83 10.91
CA PRO A 55 13.79 -6.70 11.32
C PRO A 55 13.44 -7.64 12.49
N THR A 56 12.45 -7.30 13.30
CA THR A 56 12.19 -7.99 14.58
C THR A 56 10.82 -8.67 14.67
N THR A 57 9.77 -8.15 14.02
CA THR A 57 8.41 -8.72 14.04
C THR A 57 7.54 -8.26 12.86
N SER A 58 6.82 -9.16 12.20
CA SER A 58 5.75 -8.79 11.25
C SER A 58 4.43 -8.64 12.00
N ASP A 59 4.25 -7.53 12.73
CA ASP A 59 2.96 -7.19 13.36
C ASP A 59 2.33 -5.99 12.66
N CYS A 60 1.21 -6.25 12.02
CA CYS A 60 0.47 -5.26 11.28
C CYS A 60 -0.26 -4.29 12.24
N ARG A 61 -0.62 -4.70 13.47
CA ARG A 61 -1.47 -3.93 14.42
C ARG A 61 -0.91 -2.55 14.78
N ASN A 62 0.40 -2.36 14.67
CA ASN A 62 1.07 -1.09 14.96
C ASN A 62 1.29 -0.22 13.71
N PHE A 63 0.75 -0.60 12.55
CA PHE A 63 0.83 0.17 11.31
C PHE A 63 -0.53 0.75 10.95
N GLN A 64 -0.51 2.06 10.73
CA GLN A 64 -1.60 2.82 10.14
C GLN A 64 -1.08 3.50 8.88
N LEU A 65 -1.67 3.16 7.74
CA LEU A 65 -1.34 3.74 6.44
C LEU A 65 -2.38 4.80 6.09
N THR A 66 -1.90 5.90 5.53
CA THR A 66 -2.77 6.94 4.95
C THR A 66 -2.80 6.73 3.45
N TRP A 67 -4.00 6.64 2.89
CA TRP A 67 -4.21 6.46 1.46
C TRP A 67 -4.65 7.77 0.83
N HIS A 68 -4.09 8.05 -0.33
CA HIS A 68 -4.41 9.22 -1.13
C HIS A 68 -4.67 8.77 -2.56
N GLN A 69 -5.84 9.11 -3.07
CA GLN A 69 -6.19 8.90 -4.47
C GLN A 69 -5.55 10.00 -5.30
N ILE A 70 -4.74 9.62 -6.29
CA ILE A 70 -3.97 10.60 -7.08
C ILE A 70 -4.94 11.45 -7.90
N ARG A 71 -4.76 12.77 -7.84
CA ARG A 71 -5.54 13.78 -8.55
C ARG A 71 -4.71 14.39 -9.68
N PRO A 72 -5.36 14.99 -10.70
CA PRO A 72 -4.65 15.74 -11.72
C PRO A 72 -3.76 16.83 -11.11
N GLY A 73 -2.48 16.84 -11.49
CA GLY A 73 -1.49 17.80 -10.98
C GLY A 73 -0.78 17.37 -9.70
N ASP A 74 -1.14 16.24 -9.10
CA ASP A 74 -0.39 15.69 -7.98
C ASP A 74 1.04 15.35 -8.40
N THR A 75 1.99 15.68 -7.52
CA THR A 75 3.39 15.32 -7.64
C THR A 75 3.86 14.78 -6.30
N PHE A 76 4.90 13.95 -6.28
CA PHE A 76 5.48 13.49 -5.02
C PHE A 76 5.95 14.65 -4.14
N PHE A 77 6.45 15.72 -4.75
CA PHE A 77 6.85 16.92 -4.01
C PHE A 77 5.64 17.59 -3.33
N GLY A 78 4.55 17.84 -4.07
CA GLY A 78 3.35 18.46 -3.52
C GLY A 78 2.67 17.59 -2.45
N LEU A 79 2.57 16.28 -2.69
CA LEU A 79 2.02 15.34 -1.72
C LEU A 79 2.90 15.21 -0.48
N ALA A 80 4.22 15.23 -0.62
CA ALA A 80 5.14 15.21 0.50
C ALA A 80 4.93 16.43 1.42
N GLN A 81 4.79 17.62 0.83
CA GLN A 81 4.46 18.84 1.59
C GLN A 81 3.10 18.72 2.29
N MET A 82 2.08 18.25 1.57
CA MET A 82 0.73 18.09 2.10
C MET A 82 0.66 17.13 3.29
N PHE A 83 1.42 16.04 3.26
CA PHE A 83 1.44 15.01 4.32
C PHE A 83 2.59 15.18 5.33
N GLY A 84 3.36 16.26 5.26
CA GLY A 84 4.47 16.52 6.19
C GLY A 84 5.58 15.46 6.13
N THR A 85 5.90 14.97 4.93
CA THR A 85 6.96 13.97 4.67
C THR A 85 7.91 14.46 3.56
N THR A 86 8.75 13.59 3.02
CA THR A 86 9.63 13.90 1.87
C THR A 86 9.27 13.07 0.65
N ALA A 87 9.60 13.56 -0.54
CA ALA A 87 9.37 12.85 -1.80
C ALA A 87 10.15 11.52 -1.83
N GLU A 88 11.35 11.49 -1.24
CA GLU A 88 12.16 10.29 -1.11
C GLU A 88 11.49 9.24 -0.21
N CYS A 89 10.89 9.67 0.91
CA CYS A 89 10.10 8.80 1.77
C CYS A 89 8.87 8.24 1.03
N LEU A 90 8.15 9.07 0.28
CA LEU A 90 7.02 8.61 -0.54
C LEU A 90 7.46 7.58 -1.60
N ALA A 91 8.57 7.82 -2.30
CA ALA A 91 9.15 6.90 -3.28
C ALA A 91 9.63 5.60 -2.67
N PHE A 92 10.25 5.67 -1.50
CA PHE A 92 10.68 4.49 -0.79
C PHE A 92 9.50 3.56 -0.44
N TRP A 93 8.39 4.13 0.05
CA TRP A 93 7.23 3.35 0.45
C TRP A 93 6.35 2.88 -0.71
N ASN A 94 6.31 3.65 -1.81
CA ASN A 94 5.51 3.36 -2.99
C ASN A 94 6.41 2.94 -4.17
N SER A 95 7.30 1.98 -3.93
CA SER A 95 8.32 1.54 -4.91
C SER A 95 7.76 0.96 -6.21
N TRP A 96 6.47 0.63 -6.25
CA TRP A 96 5.76 0.21 -7.46
C TRP A 96 5.36 1.40 -8.36
N ALA A 97 5.26 2.62 -7.81
CA ALA A 97 4.83 3.81 -8.52
C ALA A 97 6.02 4.51 -9.17
N ASN A 98 5.83 5.06 -10.37
CA ASN A 98 6.81 5.93 -11.01
C ASN A 98 6.62 7.37 -10.49
N PRO A 99 7.57 7.96 -9.74
CA PRO A 99 7.40 9.30 -9.15
C PRO A 99 7.20 10.42 -10.19
N ASN A 100 7.66 10.21 -11.43
CA ASN A 100 7.53 11.17 -12.52
C ASN A 100 6.27 10.97 -13.36
N SER A 101 5.48 9.92 -13.08
CA SER A 101 4.30 9.56 -13.85
C SER A 101 3.27 8.91 -12.94
N LEU A 102 2.60 9.74 -12.15
CA LEU A 102 1.53 9.27 -11.25
C LEU A 102 0.23 9.11 -12.04
N PRO A 103 -0.33 7.89 -12.09
CA PRO A 103 -1.62 7.68 -12.72
C PRO A 103 -2.70 8.34 -11.84
N VAL A 104 -3.56 9.15 -12.45
CA VAL A 104 -4.75 9.70 -11.79
C VAL A 104 -5.75 8.56 -11.56
N GLY A 105 -6.30 8.49 -10.35
CA GLY A 105 -7.31 7.49 -9.98
C GLY A 105 -7.09 6.84 -8.64
#